data_AF-A0A5J4UVM0-F1
#
_entry.id   AF-A0A5J4UVM0-F1
#
_cell.length_a   1.000
_cell.length_b   1.000
_cell.length_c   1.000
_cell.angle_alpha   90.00
_cell.angle_beta   90.00
_cell.angle_gamma   90.00
#
_symmetry.space_group_name_H-M   'P 1'
#
loop_
_entity.id
_entity.type
_entity.pdbx_description
1 polymer ?
#
loop_
_entity_poly.entity_id
_entity_poly.type
_entity_poly.pdbx_seq_one_letter_code
_entity_poly.pdbx_strand_id
1 'polypeptide(L)'
;MKTLFQFSNPENIKRNDPTFAFLSMGIQNDLSRLQRAITNQVIDALNSSINYFQMINLITLLLQTVLYFLTFLIVIIPLRSKLKKISEYTIKLHKLIPDDAYTEIIFDKSLASGYEKLDTGESKIIDLILLVVDCIQNQNMRDIRSLTTEIQQSVKQHFMMEENLMHEVKFPHEQRDLHMLEHIRLRQRLTIICDNFNSGQRAQILGSLNYFRSFIQDHFVTYDKPFGDYIKKATGEFCEEDLEIPEEHQALFSPSV
;
A
#
# COMPACT_ATOMS: atom_id res chain seq x y z
N MET A 1 -71.85 -66.03 5.25
CA MET A 1 -70.73 -67.01 5.17
C MET A 1 -69.81 -66.77 6.35
N LYS A 2 -69.93 -67.60 7.39
CA LYS A 2 -69.25 -67.46 8.69
C LYS A 2 -68.44 -68.72 8.92
N THR A 3 -67.48 -69.00 8.05
CA THR A 3 -66.51 -70.07 8.25
C THR A 3 -65.50 -69.58 9.29
N LEU A 4 -65.90 -69.72 10.56
CA LEU A 4 -65.02 -69.59 11.71
C LEU A 4 -63.92 -70.63 11.56
N PHE A 5 -62.71 -70.17 11.26
CA PHE A 5 -61.51 -71.00 11.38
C PHE A 5 -61.44 -71.48 12.84
N GLN A 6 -61.79 -72.75 13.08
CA GLN A 6 -61.48 -73.40 14.34
C GLN A 6 -59.96 -73.55 14.40
N PHE A 7 -59.31 -72.63 15.08
CA PHE A 7 -57.87 -72.72 15.31
C PHE A 7 -57.61 -73.94 16.19
N SER A 8 -57.02 -74.97 15.58
CA SER A 8 -56.36 -76.06 16.28
C SER A 8 -55.38 -75.48 17.31
N ASN A 9 -55.28 -76.14 18.48
CA ASN A 9 -54.39 -75.74 19.57
C ASN A 9 -53.00 -75.31 19.03
N PRO A 10 -52.54 -74.06 19.25
CA PRO A 10 -51.36 -73.47 18.60
C PRO A 10 -50.08 -74.30 18.79
N GLU A 11 -50.04 -75.14 19.82
CA GLU A 11 -48.92 -76.04 20.11
C GLU A 11 -48.73 -77.17 19.07
N ASN A 12 -49.73 -77.47 18.23
CA ASN A 12 -49.68 -78.58 17.25
C ASN A 12 -49.43 -78.16 15.80
N ILE A 13 -49.19 -76.87 15.52
CA ILE A 13 -48.96 -76.39 14.16
C ILE A 13 -47.55 -76.80 13.72
N LYS A 14 -47.46 -77.84 12.89
CA LYS A 14 -46.20 -78.25 12.28
C LYS A 14 -45.74 -77.18 11.29
N ARG A 15 -44.43 -76.95 11.19
CA ARG A 15 -43.81 -75.95 10.30
C ARG A 15 -44.19 -76.09 8.80
N ASN A 16 -44.65 -77.27 8.38
CA ASN A 16 -45.06 -77.55 7.01
C ASN A 16 -46.58 -77.42 6.78
N ASP A 17 -47.35 -76.94 7.76
CA ASP A 17 -48.78 -76.70 7.61
C ASP A 17 -49.04 -75.52 6.67
N PRO A 18 -49.88 -75.65 5.63
CA PRO A 18 -50.22 -74.55 4.72
C PRO A 18 -50.82 -73.33 5.44
N THR A 19 -51.49 -73.54 6.58
CA THR A 19 -52.05 -72.48 7.43
C THR A 19 -50.94 -71.62 8.04
N PHE A 20 -49.83 -72.24 8.44
CA PHE A 20 -48.66 -71.52 8.97
C PHE A 20 -47.98 -70.67 7.89
N ALA A 21 -47.84 -71.21 6.67
CA ALA A 21 -47.28 -70.48 5.54
C ALA A 21 -48.15 -69.25 5.18
N PHE A 22 -49.48 -69.41 5.13
CA PHE A 22 -50.41 -68.30 4.88
C PHE A 22 -50.31 -67.20 5.95
N LEU A 23 -50.30 -67.59 7.24
CA LEU A 23 -50.15 -66.63 8.35
C LEU A 23 -48.81 -65.88 8.26
N SER A 24 -47.72 -66.58 8.00
CA SER A 24 -46.37 -65.99 7.86
C SER A 24 -46.31 -65.00 6.68
N MET A 25 -46.88 -65.36 5.52
CA MET A 25 -46.96 -64.47 4.37
C MET A 25 -47.83 -63.24 4.65
N GLY A 26 -48.94 -63.40 5.37
CA GLY A 26 -49.80 -62.30 5.81
C GLY A 26 -49.06 -61.31 6.70
N ILE A 27 -48.39 -61.83 7.74
CA ILE A 27 -47.57 -61.01 8.66
C ILE A 27 -46.45 -60.31 7.92
N GLN A 28 -45.73 -61.00 7.03
CA GLN A 28 -44.65 -60.39 6.23
C GLN A 28 -45.17 -59.28 5.30
N ASN A 29 -46.30 -59.51 4.64
CA ASN A 29 -46.92 -58.51 3.78
C ASN A 29 -47.37 -57.28 4.58
N ASP A 30 -48.01 -57.47 5.73
CA ASP A 30 -48.45 -56.36 6.59
C ASP A 30 -47.27 -55.58 7.18
N LEU A 31 -46.21 -56.28 7.63
CA LEU A 31 -44.97 -55.64 8.08
C LEU A 31 -44.33 -54.84 6.95
N SER A 32 -44.30 -55.37 5.72
CA SER A 32 -43.78 -54.64 4.56
C SER A 32 -44.60 -53.39 4.22
N ARG A 33 -45.93 -53.43 4.45
CA ARG A 33 -46.82 -52.29 4.22
C ARG A 33 -46.61 -51.23 5.29
N LEU A 34 -46.52 -51.63 6.55
CA LEU A 34 -46.23 -50.73 7.66
C LEU A 34 -44.85 -50.06 7.48
N GLN A 35 -43.83 -50.84 7.14
CA GLN A 35 -42.49 -50.32 6.88
C GLN A 35 -42.51 -49.30 5.73
N ARG A 36 -43.20 -49.60 4.62
CA ARG A 36 -43.36 -48.65 3.51
C ARG A 36 -44.11 -47.38 3.92
N ALA A 37 -45.17 -47.50 4.72
CA ALA A 37 -45.93 -46.35 5.18
C ALA A 37 -45.08 -45.42 6.06
N ILE A 38 -44.32 -45.98 7.00
CA ILE A 38 -43.41 -45.22 7.87
C ILE A 38 -42.30 -44.57 7.03
N THR A 39 -41.67 -45.34 6.13
CA THR A 39 -40.63 -44.81 5.23
C THR A 39 -41.15 -43.64 4.40
N ASN A 40 -42.35 -43.75 3.83
CA ASN A 40 -42.94 -42.68 3.04
C ASN A 40 -43.23 -41.44 3.90
N GLN A 41 -43.79 -41.60 5.10
CA GLN A 41 -44.00 -40.47 6.02
C GLN A 41 -42.70 -39.75 6.40
N VAL A 42 -41.63 -40.51 6.65
CA VAL A 42 -40.31 -39.93 6.94
C VAL A 42 -39.74 -39.21 5.72
N ILE A 43 -39.85 -39.80 4.53
CA ILE A 43 -39.40 -39.17 3.27
C ILE A 43 -40.18 -37.88 3.01
N ASP A 44 -41.49 -37.88 3.19
CA ASP A 44 -42.34 -36.70 2.97
C ASP A 44 -42.01 -35.57 3.96
N ALA A 45 -41.79 -35.91 5.24
CA ALA A 45 -41.36 -34.95 6.26
C ALA A 45 -39.96 -34.38 5.96
N LEU A 46 -39.01 -35.23 5.52
CA LEU A 46 -37.67 -34.81 5.12
C LEU A 46 -37.73 -33.89 3.89
N ASN A 47 -38.49 -34.26 2.86
CA ASN A 47 -38.66 -33.45 1.66
C ASN A 47 -39.28 -32.08 1.98
N SER A 48 -40.29 -32.06 2.87
CA SER A 48 -40.89 -30.81 3.34
C SER A 48 -39.87 -29.93 4.07
N SER A 49 -39.11 -30.50 5.01
CA SER A 49 -38.06 -29.80 5.75
C SER A 49 -36.96 -29.25 4.83
N ILE A 50 -36.51 -30.03 3.84
CA ILE A 50 -35.53 -29.61 2.83
C ILE A 50 -36.07 -28.41 2.04
N ASN A 51 -37.33 -28.46 1.59
CA ASN A 51 -37.93 -27.36 0.84
C ASN A 51 -38.02 -26.08 1.69
N TYR A 52 -38.40 -26.19 2.97
CA TYR A 52 -38.41 -25.05 3.88
C TYR A 52 -37.01 -24.46 4.10
N PHE A 53 -36.00 -25.30 4.32
CA PHE A 53 -34.62 -24.86 4.49
C PHE A 53 -34.09 -24.15 3.24
N GLN A 54 -34.36 -24.70 2.05
CA GLN A 54 -33.99 -24.06 0.78
C GLN A 54 -34.64 -22.69 0.62
N MET A 55 -35.92 -22.56 0.97
CA MET A 55 -36.65 -21.29 0.91
C MET A 55 -36.05 -20.24 1.86
N ILE A 56 -35.74 -20.60 3.10
CA ILE A 56 -35.13 -19.70 4.09
C ILE A 56 -33.75 -19.24 3.61
N ASN A 57 -32.92 -20.16 3.09
CA ASN A 57 -31.61 -19.80 2.57
C ASN A 57 -31.70 -18.86 1.37
N LEU A 58 -32.64 -19.10 0.45
CA LEU A 58 -32.86 -18.22 -0.69
C LEU A 58 -33.25 -16.81 -0.25
N ILE A 59 -34.18 -16.68 0.69
CA ILE A 59 -34.61 -15.39 1.26
C ILE A 59 -33.43 -14.69 1.94
N THR A 60 -32.65 -15.43 2.74
CA THR A 60 -31.49 -14.89 3.45
C THR A 60 -30.41 -14.39 2.48
N LEU A 61 -30.13 -15.14 1.42
CA LEU A 61 -29.19 -14.76 0.37
C LEU A 61 -29.63 -13.46 -0.32
N LEU A 62 -30.91 -13.37 -0.73
CA LEU A 62 -31.46 -12.17 -1.35
C LEU A 62 -31.34 -10.95 -0.44
N LEU A 63 -31.68 -11.11 0.84
CA LEU A 63 -31.55 -10.02 1.83
C LEU A 63 -30.10 -9.57 1.99
N GLN A 64 -29.16 -10.51 2.08
CA GLN A 64 -27.74 -10.21 2.23
C GLN A 64 -27.17 -9.50 0.99
N THR A 65 -27.57 -9.89 -0.23
CA THR A 65 -27.16 -9.21 -1.46
C THR A 65 -27.64 -7.76 -1.48
N VAL A 66 -28.90 -7.51 -1.10
CA VAL A 66 -29.46 -6.14 -1.02
C VAL A 66 -28.70 -5.31 0.03
N LEU A 67 -28.40 -5.89 1.19
CA LEU A 67 -27.64 -5.21 2.25
C LEU A 67 -26.25 -4.81 1.76
N TYR A 68 -25.52 -5.72 1.09
CA TYR A 68 -24.21 -5.40 0.54
C TYR A 68 -24.26 -4.28 -0.50
N PHE A 69 -25.23 -4.32 -1.40
CA PHE A 69 -25.41 -3.26 -2.39
C PHE A 69 -25.69 -1.90 -1.72
N LEU A 70 -26.51 -1.88 -0.67
CA LEU A 70 -26.78 -0.65 0.08
C LEU A 70 -25.52 -0.13 0.79
N THR A 71 -24.77 -1.00 1.47
CA THR A 71 -23.50 -0.58 2.11
C THR A 71 -22.50 -0.03 1.11
N PHE A 72 -22.39 -0.65 -0.07
CA PHE A 72 -21.56 -0.18 -1.17
C PHE A 72 -21.95 1.23 -1.63
N LEU A 73 -23.25 1.50 -1.82
CA LEU A 73 -23.74 2.83 -2.17
C LEU A 73 -23.45 3.87 -1.08
N ILE A 74 -23.68 3.50 0.19
CA ILE A 74 -23.41 4.37 1.36
C ILE A 74 -21.93 4.75 1.44
N VAL A 75 -21.00 3.88 1.04
CA VAL A 75 -19.56 4.16 1.08
C VAL A 75 -19.09 4.93 -0.15
N ILE A 76 -19.52 4.56 -1.35
CA ILE A 76 -18.96 5.11 -2.60
C ILE A 76 -19.44 6.51 -2.91
N ILE A 77 -20.72 6.81 -2.65
CA ILE A 77 -21.29 8.14 -2.91
C ILE A 77 -20.52 9.25 -2.16
N PRO A 78 -20.32 9.17 -0.82
CA PRO A 78 -19.57 10.19 -0.11
C PRO A 78 -18.08 10.17 -0.47
N LEU A 79 -17.49 9.02 -0.79
CA LEU A 79 -16.09 8.94 -1.25
C LEU A 79 -15.88 9.73 -2.54
N ARG A 80 -16.77 9.57 -3.53
CA ARG A 80 -16.72 10.33 -4.79
C ARG A 80 -16.82 11.83 -4.53
N SER A 81 -17.71 12.25 -3.63
CA SER A 81 -17.85 13.67 -3.26
C SER A 81 -16.58 14.22 -2.59
N LYS A 82 -16.01 13.47 -1.65
CA LYS A 82 -14.76 13.85 -0.96
C LYS A 82 -13.58 13.94 -1.93
N LEU A 83 -13.42 12.97 -2.83
CA LEU A 83 -12.37 12.98 -3.86
C LEU A 83 -12.51 14.17 -4.81
N LYS A 84 -13.74 14.50 -5.22
CA LYS A 84 -13.99 15.69 -6.04
C LYS A 84 -13.58 16.98 -5.32
N LYS A 85 -13.93 17.11 -4.04
CA LYS A 85 -13.50 18.28 -3.23
C LYS A 85 -11.97 18.36 -3.10
N ILE A 86 -11.31 17.23 -2.83
CA ILE A 86 -9.84 17.18 -2.75
C ILE A 86 -9.24 17.63 -4.09
N SER A 87 -9.72 17.09 -5.22
CA SER A 87 -9.26 17.49 -6.54
C SER A 87 -9.48 18.99 -6.81
N GLU A 88 -10.64 19.54 -6.46
CA GLU A 88 -10.92 20.98 -6.59
C GLU A 88 -9.99 21.82 -5.71
N TYR A 89 -9.71 21.40 -4.49
CA TYR A 89 -8.75 22.07 -3.61
C TYR A 89 -7.33 21.99 -4.15
N THR A 90 -6.90 20.86 -4.69
CA THR A 90 -5.59 20.70 -5.34
C THR A 90 -5.48 21.64 -6.54
N ILE A 91 -6.53 21.76 -7.38
CA ILE A 91 -6.53 22.69 -8.52
C ILE A 91 -6.51 24.15 -8.04
N LYS A 92 -7.29 24.50 -7.01
CA LYS A 92 -7.27 25.86 -6.45
C LYS A 92 -5.91 26.19 -5.85
N LEU A 93 -5.30 25.27 -5.12
CA LEU A 93 -3.95 25.42 -4.58
C LEU A 93 -2.95 25.61 -5.71
N HIS A 94 -3.08 24.85 -6.80
CA HIS A 94 -2.24 25.01 -7.98
C HIS A 94 -2.39 26.40 -8.64
N LYS A 95 -3.60 26.96 -8.66
CA LYS A 95 -3.84 28.34 -9.15
C LYS A 95 -3.34 29.44 -8.21
N LEU A 96 -3.16 29.12 -6.93
CA LEU A 96 -2.65 30.05 -5.93
C LEU A 96 -1.13 30.02 -5.83
N ILE A 97 -0.48 28.97 -6.34
CA ILE A 97 0.97 28.97 -6.58
C ILE A 97 1.17 29.84 -7.82
N PRO A 98 1.73 31.06 -7.67
CA PRO A 98 1.81 31.98 -8.79
C PRO A 98 2.77 31.42 -9.85
N ASP A 99 2.50 31.69 -11.12
CA ASP A 99 3.27 31.13 -12.24
C ASP A 99 4.75 31.59 -12.26
N ASP A 100 5.12 32.52 -11.39
CA ASP A 100 6.47 33.01 -11.14
C ASP A 100 7.15 32.36 -9.93
N ALA A 101 6.45 31.58 -9.09
CA ALA A 101 7.05 30.83 -7.98
C ALA A 101 8.04 29.76 -8.46
N TYR A 102 8.02 29.44 -9.76
CA TYR A 102 8.97 28.53 -10.41
C TYR A 102 10.33 29.16 -10.70
N THR A 103 10.47 30.49 -10.53
CA THR A 103 11.64 31.27 -10.98
C THR A 103 12.77 31.37 -9.95
N GLU A 104 12.54 30.94 -8.69
CA GLU A 104 13.57 31.03 -7.65
C GLU A 104 13.90 29.66 -7.02
N ILE A 105 14.25 28.67 -7.85
CA ILE A 105 15.22 27.67 -7.38
C ILE A 105 16.59 28.35 -7.47
N ILE A 106 16.87 29.27 -6.55
CA ILE A 106 18.21 29.87 -6.45
C ILE A 106 19.02 28.93 -5.58
N PHE A 107 20.15 28.44 -6.11
CA PHE A 107 21.17 27.85 -5.25
C PHE A 107 21.77 28.97 -4.43
N ASP A 108 21.35 29.05 -3.17
CA ASP A 108 21.95 29.96 -2.22
C ASP A 108 23.23 29.32 -1.67
N LYS A 109 24.26 30.14 -1.47
CA LYS A 109 25.53 29.73 -0.84
C LYS A 109 25.32 29.16 0.56
N SER A 110 24.19 29.47 1.20
CA SER A 110 23.81 28.90 2.50
C SER A 110 23.69 27.38 2.52
N LEU A 111 23.49 26.76 1.34
CA LEU A 111 23.40 25.30 1.17
C LEU A 111 24.76 24.62 1.07
N ALA A 112 25.83 25.35 0.77
CA ALA A 112 27.16 24.76 0.63
C ALA A 112 27.63 24.18 1.97
N SER A 113 28.15 22.96 1.92
CA SER A 113 28.90 22.35 3.03
C SER A 113 30.23 23.09 3.29
N GLY A 114 30.71 23.81 2.27
CA GLY A 114 31.97 24.53 2.27
C GLY A 114 33.18 23.62 2.07
N TYR A 115 32.99 22.34 1.77
CA TYR A 115 34.05 21.45 1.29
C TYR A 115 33.90 21.26 -0.22
N GLU A 116 34.90 21.72 -0.99
CA GLU A 116 34.83 21.87 -2.45
C GLU A 116 34.32 20.62 -3.19
N LYS A 117 34.72 19.41 -2.75
CA LYS A 117 34.29 18.17 -3.41
C LYS A 117 32.81 17.85 -3.18
N LEU A 118 32.26 18.16 -2.01
CA LEU A 118 30.83 18.01 -1.73
C LEU A 118 30.05 19.02 -2.56
N ASP A 119 30.42 20.30 -2.44
CA ASP A 119 29.76 21.43 -3.10
C ASP A 119 29.74 21.28 -4.63
N THR A 120 30.78 20.68 -5.23
CA THR A 120 30.83 20.38 -6.67
C THR A 120 29.75 19.37 -7.09
N GLY A 121 29.52 18.34 -6.27
CA GLY A 121 28.49 17.33 -6.52
C GLY A 121 27.08 17.90 -6.35
N GLU A 122 26.89 18.69 -5.29
CA GLU A 122 25.65 19.41 -5.00
C GLU A 122 25.28 20.37 -6.15
N SER A 123 26.22 21.22 -6.57
CA SER A 123 26.04 22.16 -7.68
C SER A 123 25.60 21.45 -8.96
N LYS A 124 26.24 20.34 -9.31
CA LYS A 124 25.88 19.57 -10.51
C LYS A 124 24.45 19.04 -10.45
N ILE A 125 23.99 18.56 -9.28
CA ILE A 125 22.62 18.07 -9.11
C ILE A 125 21.62 19.22 -9.33
N ILE A 126 21.93 20.41 -8.84
CA ILE A 126 21.07 21.58 -8.97
C ILE A 126 21.07 22.11 -10.40
N ASP A 127 22.22 22.16 -11.07
CA ASP A 127 22.32 22.56 -12.46
C ASP A 127 21.44 21.69 -13.36
N LEU A 128 21.45 20.37 -13.14
CA LEU A 128 20.58 19.44 -13.87
C LEU A 128 19.08 19.72 -13.64
N ILE A 129 18.71 20.18 -12.44
CA ILE A 129 17.33 20.53 -12.11
C ILE A 129 16.93 21.86 -12.71
N LEU A 130 17.83 22.84 -12.75
CA LEU A 130 17.62 24.09 -13.47
C LEU A 130 17.41 23.82 -14.96
N LEU A 131 18.15 22.89 -15.56
CA LEU A 131 17.91 22.45 -16.94
C LEU A 131 16.51 21.82 -17.13
N VAL A 132 16.00 21.08 -16.13
CA VAL A 132 14.62 20.57 -16.17
C VAL A 132 13.62 21.72 -16.11
N VAL A 133 13.83 22.72 -15.26
CA VAL A 133 13.01 23.94 -15.20
C VAL A 133 13.00 24.66 -16.55
N ASP A 134 14.16 24.85 -17.16
CA ASP A 134 14.32 25.48 -18.47
C ASP A 134 13.58 24.68 -19.57
N CYS A 135 13.66 23.35 -19.55
CA CYS A 135 12.91 22.51 -20.48
C CYS A 135 11.40 22.69 -20.33
N ILE A 136 10.89 22.82 -19.10
CA ILE A 136 9.47 23.05 -18.84
C ILE A 136 9.04 24.44 -19.31
N GLN A 137 9.86 25.47 -19.05
CA GLN A 137 9.59 26.84 -19.47
C GLN A 137 9.56 26.94 -21.01
N ASN A 138 10.50 26.30 -21.68
CA ASN A 138 10.60 26.28 -23.15
C ASN A 138 9.71 25.22 -23.84
N GLN A 139 8.86 24.51 -23.08
CA GLN A 139 7.98 23.43 -23.57
C GLN A 139 8.71 22.28 -24.29
N ASN A 140 10.00 22.09 -23.99
CA ASN A 140 10.82 21.03 -24.58
C ASN A 140 10.81 19.77 -23.69
N MET A 141 9.71 19.02 -23.77
CA MET A 141 9.52 17.81 -22.94
C MET A 141 10.38 16.62 -23.38
N ARG A 142 11.01 16.67 -24.57
CA ARG A 142 11.83 15.57 -25.10
C ARG A 142 13.10 15.36 -24.28
N ASP A 143 13.71 16.46 -23.85
CA ASP A 143 15.02 16.45 -23.20
C ASP A 143 14.93 16.16 -21.70
N ILE A 144 13.73 16.28 -21.11
CA ILE A 144 13.49 15.96 -19.70
C ILE A 144 13.86 14.50 -19.40
N ARG A 145 13.60 13.57 -20.33
CA ARG A 145 13.89 12.15 -20.09
C ARG A 145 15.37 11.86 -19.94
N SER A 146 16.22 12.44 -20.79
CA SER A 146 17.68 12.31 -20.64
C SER A 146 18.15 12.96 -19.34
N LEU A 147 17.63 14.14 -19.01
CA LEU A 147 17.95 14.83 -17.75
C LEU A 147 17.56 14.00 -16.53
N THR A 148 16.42 13.30 -16.53
CA THR A 148 16.04 12.42 -15.41
C THR A 148 17.05 11.31 -15.15
N THR A 149 17.61 10.73 -16.21
CA THR A 149 18.62 9.67 -16.11
C THR A 149 19.93 10.24 -15.58
N GLU A 150 20.32 11.43 -16.05
CA GLU A 150 21.51 12.13 -15.57
C GLU A 150 21.40 12.54 -14.10
N ILE A 151 20.23 13.02 -13.66
CA ILE A 151 19.97 13.36 -12.24
C ILE A 151 20.14 12.11 -11.36
N GLN A 152 19.51 10.99 -11.72
CA GLN A 152 19.62 9.75 -10.96
C GLN A 152 21.08 9.28 -10.85
N GLN A 153 21.81 9.35 -11.96
CA GLN A 153 23.21 8.96 -11.98
C GLN A 153 24.09 9.92 -11.17
N SER A 154 23.86 11.23 -11.27
CA SER A 154 24.61 12.25 -10.54
C SER A 154 24.40 12.12 -9.03
N VAL A 155 23.16 11.99 -8.57
CA VAL A 155 22.82 11.77 -7.16
C VAL A 155 23.46 10.48 -6.64
N LYS A 156 23.39 9.38 -7.41
CA LYS A 156 24.03 8.12 -7.03
C LYS A 156 25.55 8.27 -6.88
N GLN A 157 26.21 8.93 -7.84
CA GLN A 157 27.66 9.12 -7.82
C GLN A 157 28.09 10.00 -6.65
N HIS A 158 27.35 11.07 -6.39
CA HIS A 158 27.59 11.99 -5.27
C HIS A 158 27.48 11.25 -3.92
N PHE A 159 26.38 10.54 -3.67
CA PHE A 159 26.23 9.76 -2.44
C PHE A 159 27.30 8.68 -2.26
N MET A 160 27.70 7.99 -3.33
CA MET A 160 28.79 7.01 -3.25
C MET A 160 30.14 7.67 -2.87
N MET A 161 30.40 8.86 -3.39
CA MET A 161 31.61 9.63 -3.05
C MET A 161 31.56 10.04 -1.57
N GLU A 162 30.44 10.55 -1.08
CA GLU A 162 30.27 10.93 0.34
C GLU A 162 30.42 9.73 1.27
N GLU A 163 29.78 8.61 0.94
CA GLU A 163 29.89 7.36 1.68
C GLU A 163 31.36 6.93 1.81
N ASN A 164 32.12 7.00 0.72
CA ASN A 164 33.56 6.71 0.74
C ASN A 164 34.33 7.71 1.61
N LEU A 165 34.07 9.02 1.46
CA LEU A 165 34.71 10.05 2.26
C LEU A 165 34.41 9.87 3.75
N MET A 166 33.17 9.57 4.13
CA MET A 166 32.76 9.30 5.51
C MET A 166 33.58 8.16 6.11
N HIS A 167 33.88 7.12 5.33
CA HIS A 167 34.76 6.03 5.75
C HIS A 167 36.22 6.46 5.89
N GLU A 168 36.75 7.22 4.93
CA GLU A 168 38.14 7.68 4.92
C GLU A 168 38.47 8.60 6.10
N VAL A 169 37.60 9.56 6.41
CA VAL A 169 37.78 10.51 7.52
C VAL A 169 37.34 9.94 8.87
N LYS A 170 36.91 8.68 8.92
CA LYS A 170 36.39 7.99 10.12
C LYS A 170 35.25 8.78 10.78
N PHE A 171 34.28 9.22 9.98
CA PHE A 171 33.09 9.91 10.47
C PHE A 171 32.36 9.06 11.54
N PRO A 172 31.80 9.66 12.61
CA PRO A 172 31.19 8.91 13.70
C PRO A 172 30.15 7.89 13.22
N HIS A 173 30.24 6.65 13.70
CA HIS A 173 29.49 5.52 13.17
C HIS A 173 27.97 5.76 13.16
N GLU A 174 27.42 6.30 14.25
CA GLU A 174 25.98 6.57 14.36
C GLU A 174 25.50 7.62 13.37
N GLN A 175 26.26 8.72 13.20
CA GLN A 175 25.93 9.79 12.26
C GLN A 175 26.05 9.31 10.81
N ARG A 176 27.13 8.57 10.50
CA ARG A 176 27.34 7.95 9.19
C ARG A 176 26.17 7.03 8.82
N ASP A 177 25.75 6.14 9.71
CA ASP A 177 24.68 5.18 9.40
C ASP A 177 23.34 5.88 9.16
N LEU A 178 23.04 6.96 9.89
CA LEU A 178 21.87 7.80 9.65
C LEU A 178 21.93 8.51 8.29
N HIS A 179 23.10 9.09 7.96
CA HIS A 179 23.34 9.75 6.67
C HIS A 179 23.16 8.78 5.50
N MET A 180 23.76 7.59 5.58
CA MET A 180 23.63 6.51 4.58
C MET A 180 22.17 6.04 4.44
N LEU A 181 21.43 5.94 5.54
CA LEU A 181 20.02 5.58 5.51
C LEU A 181 19.20 6.65 4.77
N GLU A 182 19.54 7.93 4.96
CA GLU A 182 18.89 9.01 4.23
C GLU A 182 19.20 8.95 2.73
N HIS A 183 20.44 8.64 2.31
CA HIS A 183 20.76 8.39 0.90
C HIS A 183 19.87 7.30 0.27
N ILE A 184 19.60 6.21 1.00
CA ILE A 184 18.71 5.16 0.52
C ILE A 184 17.30 5.70 0.31
N ARG A 185 16.75 6.45 1.27
CA ARG A 185 15.41 7.05 1.18
C ARG A 185 15.31 8.06 0.04
N LEU A 186 16.32 8.91 -0.12
CA LEU A 186 16.36 9.91 -1.19
C LEU A 186 16.43 9.26 -2.56
N ARG A 187 17.25 8.21 -2.75
CA ARG A 187 17.28 7.46 -4.00
C ARG A 187 15.93 6.82 -4.34
N GLN A 188 15.23 6.26 -3.36
CA GLN A 188 13.88 5.70 -3.56
C GLN A 188 12.85 6.76 -3.96
N ARG A 189 12.85 7.91 -3.28
CA ARG A 189 11.96 9.04 -3.60
C ARG A 189 12.28 9.65 -4.97
N LEU A 190 13.57 9.72 -5.32
CA LEU A 190 14.04 10.22 -6.59
C LEU A 190 13.52 9.39 -7.77
N THR A 191 13.40 8.06 -7.63
CA THR A 191 12.77 7.23 -8.66
C THR A 191 11.35 7.70 -9.00
N ILE A 192 10.52 7.93 -7.98
CA ILE A 192 9.13 8.39 -8.16
C ILE A 192 9.09 9.79 -8.80
N ILE A 193 10.00 10.68 -8.41
CA ILE A 193 10.08 12.03 -8.94
C ILE A 193 10.51 12.02 -10.41
N CYS A 194 11.48 11.19 -10.77
CA CYS A 194 11.89 11.00 -12.16
C CYS A 194 10.77 10.38 -13.00
N ASP A 195 9.97 9.46 -12.45
CA ASP A 195 8.79 8.93 -13.14
C ASP A 195 7.77 10.04 -13.40
N ASN A 196 7.54 10.93 -12.44
CA ASN A 196 6.66 12.09 -12.61
C ASN A 196 7.20 13.10 -13.63
N PHE A 197 8.51 13.33 -13.67
CA PHE A 197 9.17 14.14 -14.71
C PHE A 197 8.92 13.54 -16.11
N ASN A 198 8.94 12.22 -16.21
CA ASN A 198 8.69 11.48 -17.46
C ASN A 198 7.20 11.36 -17.83
N SER A 199 6.27 11.81 -16.99
CA SER A 199 4.82 11.74 -17.26
C SER A 199 4.36 12.59 -18.45
N GLY A 200 5.14 13.63 -18.80
CA GLY A 200 4.74 14.66 -19.76
C GLY A 200 3.64 15.61 -19.26
N GLN A 201 3.09 15.40 -18.05
CA GLN A 201 2.06 16.25 -17.47
C GLN A 201 2.70 17.40 -16.70
N ARG A 202 2.72 18.61 -17.28
CA ARG A 202 3.34 19.81 -16.70
C ARG A 202 3.05 19.98 -15.20
N ALA A 203 1.79 19.84 -14.78
CA ALA A 203 1.40 19.97 -13.37
C ALA A 203 2.07 18.94 -12.44
N GLN A 204 2.23 17.69 -12.88
CA GLN A 204 2.91 16.64 -12.12
C GLN A 204 4.42 16.89 -12.04
N ILE A 205 5.02 17.34 -13.14
CA ILE A 205 6.44 17.70 -13.20
C ILE A 205 6.74 18.84 -12.23
N LEU A 206 5.94 19.93 -12.28
CA LEU A 206 6.07 21.08 -11.40
C LEU A 206 5.87 20.71 -9.92
N GLY A 207 4.86 19.91 -9.61
CA GLY A 207 4.66 19.40 -8.24
C GLY A 207 5.88 18.63 -7.75
N SER A 208 6.47 17.80 -8.61
CA SER A 208 7.63 16.97 -8.29
C SER A 208 8.93 17.77 -8.14
N LEU A 209 9.07 18.88 -8.86
CA LEU A 209 10.22 19.80 -8.70
C LEU A 209 10.25 20.43 -7.31
N ASN A 210 9.09 20.85 -6.78
CA ASN A 210 9.00 21.41 -5.44
C ASN A 210 9.39 20.38 -4.37
N TYR A 211 8.93 19.14 -4.51
CA TYR A 211 9.36 18.05 -3.62
C TYR A 211 10.86 17.79 -3.77
N PHE A 212 11.37 17.76 -5.00
CA PHE A 212 12.79 17.57 -5.27
C PHE A 212 13.67 18.58 -4.55
N ARG A 213 13.37 19.86 -4.77
CA ARG A 213 14.05 20.97 -4.12
C ARG A 213 14.02 20.80 -2.60
N SER A 214 12.84 20.58 -2.03
CA SER A 214 12.68 20.52 -0.58
C SER A 214 13.53 19.41 0.05
N PHE A 215 13.56 18.20 -0.53
CA PHE A 215 14.30 17.11 0.10
C PHE A 215 15.82 17.24 -0.10
N ILE A 216 16.28 17.76 -1.25
CA ILE A 216 17.71 17.96 -1.47
C ILE A 216 18.24 19.07 -0.56
N GLN A 217 17.51 20.17 -0.43
CA GLN A 217 17.89 21.27 0.46
C GLN A 217 17.93 20.81 1.93
N ASP A 218 16.92 20.05 2.37
CA ASP A 218 16.89 19.49 3.72
C ASP A 218 18.07 18.55 3.97
N HIS A 219 18.43 17.73 2.98
CA HIS A 219 19.58 16.84 3.07
C HIS A 219 20.91 17.60 3.20
N PHE A 220 21.14 18.58 2.32
CA PHE A 220 22.37 19.37 2.29
C PHE A 220 22.59 20.09 3.61
N VAL A 221 21.52 20.69 4.17
CA VAL A 221 21.60 21.42 5.43
C VAL A 221 21.73 20.49 6.64
N THR A 222 20.97 19.40 6.68
CA THR A 222 20.87 18.56 7.89
C THR A 222 22.01 17.54 8.00
N TYR A 223 22.51 17.04 6.87
CA TYR A 223 23.49 15.95 6.83
C TYR A 223 24.83 16.39 6.21
N ASP A 224 24.82 17.00 5.03
CA ASP A 224 26.06 17.27 4.29
C ASP A 224 26.86 18.41 4.90
N LYS A 225 26.19 19.44 5.42
CA LYS A 225 26.87 20.56 6.08
C LYS A 225 27.59 20.14 7.38
N PRO A 226 26.97 19.44 8.35
CA PRO A 226 27.70 18.88 9.48
C PRO A 226 28.84 17.93 9.09
N PHE A 227 28.66 17.17 8.00
CA PHE A 227 29.69 16.30 7.48
C PHE A 227 30.87 17.10 6.87
N GLY A 228 30.60 18.15 6.11
CA GLY A 228 31.59 19.08 5.58
C GLY A 228 32.42 19.74 6.68
N ASP A 229 31.76 20.22 7.74
CA ASP A 229 32.42 20.79 8.93
C ASP A 229 33.35 19.76 9.60
N TYR A 230 32.90 18.50 9.70
CA TYR A 230 33.72 17.42 10.23
C TYR A 230 34.94 17.14 9.35
N ILE A 231 34.78 17.10 8.02
CA ILE A 231 35.90 16.88 7.08
C ILE A 231 36.95 17.96 7.26
N LYS A 232 36.56 19.24 7.25
CA LYS A 232 37.50 20.38 7.43
C LYS A 232 38.28 20.24 8.73
N LYS A 233 37.62 19.80 9.81
CA LYS A 233 38.27 19.53 11.11
C LYS A 233 39.29 18.41 11.04
N ALA A 234 38.93 17.33 10.35
CA ALA A 234 39.77 16.14 10.23
C ALA A 234 40.98 16.36 9.31
N THR A 235 40.84 17.17 8.26
CA THR A 235 41.91 17.48 7.28
C THR A 235 42.77 18.67 7.68
N GLY A 236 42.30 19.52 8.59
CA GLY A 236 42.98 20.74 9.00
C GLY A 236 42.78 21.91 8.03
N GLU A 237 41.81 21.83 7.12
CA GLU A 237 41.44 22.89 6.16
C GLU A 237 40.53 23.97 6.78
N PHE A 238 40.66 24.25 8.08
CA PHE A 238 39.87 25.30 8.74
C PHE A 238 40.30 26.68 8.25
N CYS A 239 39.42 27.40 7.54
CA CYS A 239 39.49 28.84 7.40
C CYS A 239 38.93 29.48 8.69
N GLU A 240 39.72 30.31 9.38
CA GLU A 240 39.33 30.97 10.64
C GLU A 240 38.13 31.94 10.51
N GLU A 241 37.63 32.22 9.29
CA GLU A 241 36.57 33.21 9.03
C GLU A 241 35.12 32.69 9.24
N ASP A 242 34.88 31.38 9.42
CA ASP A 242 33.52 30.81 9.43
C ASP A 242 32.90 30.59 10.83
N LEU A 243 33.49 31.15 11.89
CA LEU A 243 33.13 30.89 13.29
C LEU A 243 32.08 31.86 13.87
N GLU A 244 30.93 31.97 13.22
CA GLU A 244 29.69 32.44 13.87
C GLU A 244 28.59 31.38 13.70
N ILE A 245 28.63 30.32 14.53
CA ILE A 245 27.55 29.34 14.61
C ILE A 245 26.50 29.86 15.61
N PRO A 246 25.23 30.06 15.19
CA PRO A 246 24.15 30.37 16.12
C PRO A 246 23.92 29.22 17.11
N GLU A 247 23.87 29.53 18.41
CA GLU A 247 23.70 28.56 19.52
C GLU A 247 22.45 27.66 19.40
N GLU A 248 21.47 28.00 18.55
CA GLU A 248 20.18 27.31 18.47
C GLU A 248 20.24 25.87 17.92
N HIS A 249 21.29 25.48 17.20
CA HIS A 249 21.38 24.15 16.58
C HIS A 249 22.05 23.06 17.44
N GLN A 250 22.62 23.40 18.61
CA GLN A 250 23.24 22.40 19.50
C GLN A 250 22.21 21.55 20.28
N ALA A 251 20.95 21.99 20.37
CA ALA A 251 19.91 21.30 21.14
C ALA A 251 19.34 20.04 20.45
N LEU A 252 19.53 19.87 19.14
CA LEU A 252 18.95 18.76 18.37
C LEU A 252 19.73 17.44 18.46
N PHE A 253 20.93 17.45 19.05
CA PHE A 253 21.81 16.29 19.13
C PHE A 253 22.20 15.89 20.56
N SER A 254 21.50 16.40 21.56
CA SER A 254 21.64 15.89 22.93
C SER A 254 20.89 14.55 23.04
N PRO A 255 21.57 13.44 23.38
CA PRO A 255 20.86 12.19 23.65
C PRO A 255 19.94 12.43 24.86
N SER A 256 18.66 12.13 24.69
CA SER A 256 17.71 12.13 25.80
C SER A 256 18.17 11.04 26.77
N VAL A 257 18.65 11.46 27.94
CA VAL A 257 18.96 10.58 29.07
C VAL A 257 17.67 10.00 29.63
#